data_AF-A0A973MGS6-F1
#
_entry.id   AF-A0A973MGS6-F1
#
_cell.length_a   1.000
_cell.length_b   1.000
_cell.length_c   1.000
_cell.angle_alpha   90.00
_cell.angle_beta   90.00
_cell.angle_gamma   90.00
#
_symmetry.space_group_name_H-M   'P 1'
#
loop_
_entity.id
_entity.type
_entity.pdbx_description
1 polymer ?
#
loop_
_entity_poly.entity_id
_entity_poly.type
_entity_poly.pdbx_seq_one_letter_code
_entity_poly.pdbx_strand_id
1 'polypeptide(L)'
;MGAIVFASAGGRKYHFDKGCKAFEFGQQLNDWDTPDDAYLASWNYPRLHGLRRMSATKAAMDGKLPCLACVPRHLREMPEADDFGHWPTRGISLNSLADDVCQRCTEPGVFYERGIDELTPVHIIWPCTSAVVLGLVAREEVTS
;
A
#
# COMPACT_ATOMS: atom_id res chain seq x y z
N MET A 1 -7.23 -1.72 16.37
CA MET A 1 -7.90 -2.57 15.36
C MET A 1 -8.56 -1.65 14.34
N GLY A 2 -8.19 -1.74 13.07
CA GLY A 2 -8.71 -0.83 12.02
C GLY A 2 -10.17 -1.11 11.66
N ALA A 3 -10.88 -0.08 11.18
CA ALA A 3 -12.26 -0.21 10.72
C ALA A 3 -12.39 -1.24 9.59
N ILE A 4 -13.45 -2.04 9.62
CA ILE A 4 -13.76 -3.00 8.56
C ILE A 4 -14.47 -2.26 7.42
N VAL A 5 -14.01 -2.51 6.19
CA VAL A 5 -14.58 -1.97 4.96
C VAL A 5 -14.76 -3.07 3.91
N PHE A 6 -15.44 -2.71 2.84
CA PHE A 6 -15.74 -3.56 1.70
C PHE A 6 -15.15 -2.95 0.43
N ALA A 7 -14.39 -3.75 -0.32
CA ALA A 7 -13.86 -3.33 -1.61
C ALA A 7 -13.95 -4.48 -2.61
N SER A 8 -14.23 -4.17 -3.87
CA SER A 8 -13.96 -5.08 -4.99
C SER A 8 -12.48 -4.98 -5.35
N ALA A 9 -11.90 -6.04 -5.92
CA ALA A 9 -10.48 -5.97 -6.29
C ALA A 9 -10.22 -5.01 -7.47
N GLY A 10 -11.14 -4.89 -8.44
CA GLY A 10 -10.99 -3.95 -9.56
C GLY A 10 -11.58 -2.54 -9.34
N GLY A 11 -12.39 -2.33 -8.30
CA GLY A 11 -12.92 -1.00 -7.97
C GLY A 11 -11.87 -0.11 -7.33
N ARG A 12 -11.89 1.20 -7.62
CA ARG A 12 -10.95 2.19 -7.04
C ARG A 12 -11.33 2.66 -5.64
N LYS A 13 -12.50 2.27 -5.13
CA LYS A 13 -13.03 2.75 -3.85
C LYS A 13 -13.31 1.62 -2.87
N TYR A 14 -13.17 1.91 -1.58
CA TYR A 14 -13.68 1.08 -0.50
C TYR A 14 -14.90 1.73 0.16
N HIS A 15 -15.76 0.90 0.72
CA HIS A 15 -17.07 1.27 1.24
C HIS A 15 -17.21 0.80 2.68
N PHE A 16 -17.73 1.65 3.56
CA PHE A 16 -17.99 1.28 4.95
C PHE A 16 -19.26 0.43 5.09
N ASP A 17 -20.24 0.70 4.23
CA ASP A 17 -21.50 -0.02 4.15
C ASP A 17 -21.56 -0.89 2.88
N LYS A 18 -21.89 -2.17 3.07
CA LYS A 18 -22.12 -3.13 1.98
C LYS A 18 -23.34 -2.74 1.14
N GLY A 19 -24.32 -2.03 1.71
CA GLY A 19 -25.52 -1.53 1.03
C GLY A 19 -25.35 -0.18 0.32
N CYS A 20 -24.13 0.33 0.18
CA CYS A 20 -23.90 1.62 -0.45
C CYS A 20 -24.38 1.65 -1.91
N LYS A 21 -25.30 2.54 -2.27
CA LYS A 21 -25.79 2.69 -3.65
C LYS A 21 -24.69 2.98 -4.67
N ALA A 22 -23.70 3.79 -4.32
CA ALA A 22 -22.56 4.05 -5.20
C ALA A 22 -21.71 2.79 -5.47
N PHE A 23 -21.72 1.83 -4.55
CA PHE A 23 -21.12 0.52 -4.76
C PHE A 23 -22.00 -0.36 -5.64
N GLU A 24 -23.29 -0.47 -5.32
CA GLU A 24 -24.28 -1.24 -6.09
C GLU A 24 -24.28 -0.82 -7.57
N PHE A 25 -24.33 0.48 -7.86
CA PHE A 25 -24.21 1.00 -9.22
C PHE A 25 -22.86 0.68 -9.86
N GLY A 26 -21.77 0.72 -9.10
CA GLY A 26 -20.45 0.34 -9.60
C GLY A 26 -20.35 -1.16 -9.96
N GLN A 27 -21.09 -2.01 -9.25
CA GLN A 27 -21.22 -3.42 -9.62
C GLN A 27 -22.13 -3.59 -10.84
N GLN A 28 -23.30 -2.95 -10.85
CA GLN A 28 -24.27 -3.00 -11.96
C GLN A 28 -23.74 -2.43 -13.28
N LEU A 29 -22.94 -1.36 -13.26
CA LEU A 29 -22.30 -0.81 -14.47
C LEU A 29 -21.33 -1.79 -15.13
N ASN A 30 -20.85 -2.78 -14.38
CA ASN A 30 -20.04 -3.86 -14.89
C ASN A 30 -20.83 -5.17 -15.07
N ASP A 31 -22.12 -5.16 -14.72
CA ASP A 31 -23.09 -6.23 -14.94
C ASP A 31 -23.66 -6.01 -16.34
N TRP A 32 -22.85 -6.30 -17.35
CA TRP A 32 -23.28 -6.20 -18.75
C TRP A 32 -24.21 -7.36 -19.07
N ASP A 33 -25.41 -7.00 -19.51
CA ASP A 33 -26.51 -7.83 -20.03
C ASP A 33 -26.01 -9.05 -20.84
N THR A 34 -25.81 -10.17 -20.14
CA THR A 34 -25.59 -11.47 -20.77
C THR A 34 -26.89 -12.25 -20.78
N PRO A 35 -27.23 -12.96 -21.88
CA PRO A 35 -28.53 -13.61 -22.05
C PRO A 35 -28.82 -14.76 -21.09
N ASP A 36 -27.87 -15.13 -20.24
CA ASP A 36 -28.06 -16.06 -19.15
C ASP A 36 -27.90 -15.29 -17.84
N ASP A 37 -28.96 -15.20 -17.03
CA ASP A 37 -29.00 -14.63 -15.67
C ASP A 37 -28.10 -15.39 -14.66
N ALA A 38 -27.06 -16.08 -15.13
CA ALA A 38 -26.02 -16.64 -14.31
C ALA A 38 -25.13 -15.50 -13.83
N TYR A 39 -24.91 -15.43 -12.52
CA TYR A 39 -23.97 -14.55 -11.83
C TYR A 39 -22.57 -14.60 -12.49
N LEU A 40 -22.33 -13.85 -13.58
CA LEU A 40 -21.06 -13.79 -14.29
C LEU A 40 -20.08 -12.86 -13.57
N ALA A 41 -19.84 -13.17 -12.30
CA ALA A 41 -18.57 -12.91 -11.65
C ALA A 41 -17.46 -13.87 -12.16
N SER A 42 -17.71 -14.61 -13.25
CA SER A 42 -16.90 -15.73 -13.68
C SER A 42 -15.95 -15.39 -14.84
N TRP A 43 -14.66 -15.39 -14.51
CA TRP A 43 -13.52 -15.81 -15.35
C TRP A 43 -13.12 -14.96 -16.57
N ASN A 44 -14.03 -14.23 -17.21
CA ASN A 44 -13.71 -13.46 -18.44
C ASN A 44 -13.40 -11.98 -18.23
N TYR A 45 -13.57 -11.45 -17.01
CA TYR A 45 -13.31 -10.04 -16.71
C TYR A 45 -12.37 -9.89 -15.49
N PRO A 46 -11.07 -9.64 -15.70
CA PRO A 46 -10.06 -9.57 -14.63
C PRO A 46 -10.23 -8.37 -13.67
N ARG A 47 -11.27 -7.55 -13.85
CA ARG A 47 -11.60 -6.40 -12.99
C ARG A 47 -12.88 -6.61 -12.18
N LEU A 48 -13.61 -7.71 -12.38
CA LEU A 48 -14.90 -7.98 -11.75
C LEU A 48 -14.73 -8.99 -10.62
N HIS A 49 -14.28 -8.49 -9.48
CA HIS A 49 -14.08 -9.33 -8.31
C HIS A 49 -15.13 -9.05 -7.25
N GLY A 50 -15.66 -10.15 -6.68
CA GLY A 50 -16.58 -10.13 -5.56
C GLY A 50 -16.08 -9.29 -4.38
N LEU A 51 -17.03 -8.84 -3.58
CA LEU A 51 -16.82 -8.00 -2.42
C LEU A 51 -15.93 -8.71 -1.40
N ARG A 52 -14.78 -8.12 -1.09
CA ARG A 52 -13.90 -8.58 -0.02
C ARG A 52 -14.07 -7.70 1.20
N ARG A 53 -14.28 -8.35 2.34
CA ARG A 53 -14.22 -7.73 3.66
C ARG A 53 -12.75 -7.61 4.06
N MET A 54 -12.28 -6.41 4.35
CA MET A 54 -10.89 -6.14 4.75
C MET A 54 -10.82 -4.96 5.71
N SER A 55 -9.64 -4.66 6.24
CA SER A 55 -9.45 -3.43 7.02
C SER A 55 -9.34 -2.22 6.09
N ALA A 56 -9.77 -1.05 6.58
CA ALA A 56 -9.61 0.23 5.88
C ALA A 56 -8.14 0.51 5.54
N THR A 57 -7.24 0.19 6.46
CA THR A 57 -5.79 0.29 6.26
C THR A 57 -5.32 -0.57 5.09
N LYS A 58 -5.74 -1.84 5.01
CA LYS A 58 -5.38 -2.71 3.88
C LYS A 58 -5.95 -2.18 2.56
N ALA A 59 -7.18 -1.68 2.57
CA ALA A 59 -7.78 -1.09 1.37
C ALA A 59 -6.99 0.14 0.90
N ALA A 60 -6.59 1.03 1.80
CA ALA A 60 -5.76 2.20 1.50
C ALA A 60 -4.37 1.79 0.98
N MET A 61 -3.72 0.80 1.61
CA MET A 61 -2.44 0.23 1.13
C MET A 61 -2.57 -0.41 -0.27
N ASP A 62 -3.75 -0.92 -0.62
CA ASP A 62 -4.08 -1.44 -1.95
C ASP A 62 -4.46 -0.32 -2.96
N GLY A 63 -4.18 0.94 -2.62
CA GLY A 63 -4.45 2.11 -3.46
C GLY A 63 -5.94 2.47 -3.60
N LYS A 64 -6.81 1.95 -2.73
CA LYS A 64 -8.25 2.24 -2.75
C LYS A 64 -8.55 3.53 -2.01
N LEU A 65 -9.45 4.34 -2.58
CA LEU A 65 -9.91 5.60 -1.99
C LEU A 65 -11.22 5.41 -1.19
N PRO A 66 -11.48 6.21 -0.16
CA PRO A 66 -12.75 6.16 0.55
C PRO A 66 -13.93 6.55 -0.36
N CYS A 67 -15.04 5.82 -0.27
CA CYS A 67 -16.30 6.25 -0.88
C CYS A 67 -16.87 7.49 -0.16
N LEU A 68 -16.98 8.61 -0.88
CA LEU A 68 -17.51 9.86 -0.33
C LEU A 68 -19.00 9.79 0.07
N ALA A 69 -19.72 8.74 -0.34
CA ALA A 69 -21.13 8.55 0.02
C ALA A 69 -21.29 7.84 1.37
N CYS A 70 -20.58 6.73 1.58
CA CYS A 70 -20.80 5.88 2.78
C CYS A 70 -19.66 5.91 3.81
N VAL A 71 -18.46 6.43 3.47
CA VAL A 71 -17.39 6.56 4.46
C VAL A 71 -17.62 7.85 5.27
N PRO A 72 -17.70 7.79 6.62
CA PRO A 72 -17.80 8.98 7.48
C PRO A 72 -16.67 9.98 7.21
N ARG A 73 -16.95 11.29 7.25
CA ARG A 73 -15.96 12.33 6.90
C ARG A 73 -14.64 12.19 7.69
N HIS A 74 -14.72 11.95 9.00
CA HIS A 74 -13.56 11.76 9.86
C HIS A 74 -12.72 10.50 9.55
N LEU A 75 -13.22 9.59 8.72
CA LEU A 75 -12.49 8.41 8.23
C LEU A 75 -12.04 8.56 6.77
N ARG A 76 -12.30 9.71 6.13
CA ARG A 76 -11.83 10.02 4.77
C ARG A 76 -10.45 10.63 4.75
N GLU A 77 -10.01 11.14 5.89
CA GLU A 77 -8.62 11.53 6.10
C GLU A 77 -7.80 10.26 5.90
N MET A 78 -7.16 10.17 4.74
CA MET A 78 -5.99 9.31 4.67
C MET A 78 -5.07 9.82 5.77
N PRO A 79 -4.44 8.93 6.56
CA PRO A 79 -3.36 9.40 7.41
C PRO A 79 -2.48 10.30 6.56
N GLU A 80 -2.12 11.49 7.07
CA GLU A 80 -1.05 12.26 6.44
C GLU A 80 0.06 11.26 6.12
N ALA A 81 0.66 11.39 4.95
CA ALA A 81 1.79 10.56 4.57
C ALA A 81 2.93 10.90 5.53
N ASP A 82 2.84 10.37 6.74
CA ASP A 82 3.86 10.40 7.74
C ASP A 82 4.94 9.51 7.15
N ASP A 83 6.05 10.15 6.81
CA ASP A 83 7.22 9.43 6.34
C ASP A 83 7.83 8.61 7.49
N PHE A 84 7.35 8.79 8.73
CA PHE A 84 7.84 8.19 9.96
C PHE A 84 9.36 8.30 10.10
N GLY A 85 10.01 9.34 9.56
CA GLY A 85 11.48 9.44 9.56
C GLY A 85 12.17 8.90 8.30
N HIS A 86 11.44 8.39 7.31
CA HIS A 86 12.00 7.75 6.13
C HIS A 86 12.12 8.74 4.97
N TRP A 87 13.30 9.34 4.82
CA TRP A 87 13.69 10.11 3.64
C TRP A 87 15.14 9.79 3.22
N PRO A 88 15.49 10.02 1.94
CA PRO A 88 16.87 9.85 1.49
C PRO A 88 17.77 10.94 2.08
N THR A 89 18.93 10.52 2.57
CA THR A 89 20.04 11.38 3.00
C THR A 89 21.36 10.83 2.45
N ARG A 90 22.44 11.61 2.51
CA ARG A 90 23.78 11.11 2.20
C ARG A 90 24.42 10.55 3.46
N GLY A 91 24.84 9.29 3.41
CA GLY A 91 25.47 8.62 4.54
C GLY A 91 26.28 7.41 4.12
N ILE A 92 26.91 6.78 5.11
CA ILE A 92 27.71 5.58 4.87
C ILE A 92 26.80 4.36 4.95
N SER A 93 26.73 3.62 3.84
CA SER A 93 25.97 2.38 3.74
C SER A 93 26.78 1.18 4.25
N LEU A 94 26.15 0.01 4.28
CA LEU A 94 26.80 -1.28 4.52
C LEU A 94 27.96 -1.59 3.57
N ASN A 95 27.98 -0.98 2.38
CA ASN A 95 29.06 -1.14 1.42
C ASN A 95 30.30 -0.29 1.79
N SER A 96 30.28 0.41 2.93
CA SER A 96 31.30 1.40 3.32
C SER A 96 31.48 2.51 2.28
N LEU A 97 30.43 2.83 1.54
CA LEU A 97 30.41 3.86 0.50
C LEU A 97 29.44 4.99 0.87
N ALA A 98 29.70 6.18 0.32
CA ALA A 98 28.82 7.33 0.43
C ALA A 98 27.63 7.20 -0.55
N ASP A 99 26.54 6.63 -0.06
CA ASP A 99 25.33 6.35 -0.85
C ASP A 99 24.16 7.24 -0.42
N ASP A 100 23.09 7.20 -1.22
CA ASP A 100 21.77 7.66 -0.77
C ASP A 100 21.19 6.58 0.16
N VAL A 101 20.98 6.94 1.42
CA VAL A 101 20.57 6.04 2.50
C VAL A 101 19.31 6.55 3.19
N CYS A 102 18.60 5.67 3.88
CA CYS A 102 17.47 6.04 4.70
C CYS A 102 17.96 6.74 5.98
N GLN A 103 17.45 7.95 6.25
CA GLN A 103 17.79 8.67 7.48
C GLN A 103 17.50 7.85 8.75
N ARG A 104 16.37 7.14 8.79
CA ARG A 104 15.92 6.40 9.97
C ARG A 104 16.51 5.00 10.12
N CYS A 105 16.61 4.23 9.03
CA CYS A 105 16.95 2.82 9.13
C CYS A 105 18.45 2.64 9.30
N THR A 106 18.84 1.99 10.40
CA THR A 106 20.21 1.59 10.65
C THR A 106 20.29 0.12 11.04
N GLU A 107 21.42 -0.52 10.75
CA GLU A 107 21.77 -1.83 11.28
C GLU A 107 23.19 -1.84 11.84
N PRO A 108 23.56 -2.82 12.70
CA PRO A 108 24.93 -2.96 13.16
C PRO A 108 25.84 -3.41 12.01
N GLY A 109 26.81 -2.58 11.63
CA GLY A 109 27.82 -2.87 10.63
C GLY A 109 29.23 -2.85 11.22
N VAL A 110 30.13 -3.67 10.65
CA VAL A 110 31.55 -3.69 11.01
C VAL A 110 32.33 -2.91 9.98
N PHE A 111 33.12 -1.92 10.42
CA PHE A 111 34.05 -1.19 9.54
C PHE A 111 35.49 -1.63 9.77
N TYR A 112 36.10 -2.17 8.73
CA TYR A 112 37.48 -2.66 8.78
C TYR A 112 38.51 -1.57 9.09
N GLU A 113 38.21 -0.28 8.84
CA GLU A 113 39.12 0.83 9.15
C GLU A 113 39.22 1.17 10.65
N ARG A 114 38.24 0.78 11.47
CA ARG A 114 38.22 1.06 12.93
C ARG A 114 38.50 -0.16 13.80
N GLY A 115 38.83 -1.28 13.19
CA GLY A 115 38.99 -2.57 13.86
C GLY A 115 37.70 -3.39 13.83
N ILE A 116 37.85 -4.71 13.72
CA ILE A 116 36.74 -5.67 13.57
C ILE A 116 35.89 -5.78 14.85
N ASP A 117 36.35 -5.15 15.93
CA ASP A 117 35.77 -5.29 17.27
C ASP A 117 34.70 -4.23 17.59
N GLU A 118 34.48 -3.24 16.71
CA GLU A 118 33.47 -2.19 16.90
C GLU A 118 32.29 -2.33 15.92
N LEU A 119 31.11 -2.69 16.46
CA LEU A 119 29.84 -2.60 15.74
C LEU A 119 29.35 -1.15 15.78
N THR A 120 29.34 -0.48 14.63
CA THR A 120 28.78 0.87 14.50
C THR A 120 27.49 0.83 13.69
N PRO A 121 26.51 1.71 13.98
CA PRO A 121 25.31 1.81 13.15
C PRO A 121 25.66 2.26 11.73
N VAL A 122 25.26 1.48 10.74
CA VAL A 122 25.30 1.85 9.32
C VAL A 122 23.91 2.08 8.80
N HIS A 123 23.77 3.00 7.84
CA HIS A 123 22.46 3.32 7.29
C HIS A 123 22.08 2.34 6.17
N ILE A 124 20.80 1.99 6.11
CA ILE A 124 20.24 1.15 5.05
C ILE A 124 20.11 1.96 3.77
N ILE A 125 20.49 1.38 2.63
CA ILE A 125 20.40 2.02 1.31
C ILE A 125 18.95 2.44 1.00
N TRP A 126 18.80 3.62 0.41
CA TRP A 126 17.51 4.11 -0.08
C TRP A 126 17.24 3.60 -1.51
N PRO A 127 16.00 3.20 -1.84
CA PRO A 127 14.83 3.10 -0.97
C PRO A 127 14.89 1.89 -0.04
N CYS A 128 14.60 2.11 1.26
CA CYS A 128 14.50 1.00 2.21
C CYS A 128 13.13 0.29 2.11
N THR A 129 13.07 -0.99 2.52
CA THR A 129 11.83 -1.78 2.47
C THR A 129 10.66 -1.09 3.19
N SER A 130 10.90 -0.45 4.33
CA SER A 130 9.86 0.28 5.05
C SER A 130 9.29 1.44 4.23
N ALA A 131 10.12 2.20 3.51
CA ALA A 131 9.66 3.28 2.64
C ALA A 131 8.77 2.75 1.49
N VAL A 132 9.11 1.59 0.94
CA VAL A 132 8.32 0.91 -0.10
C VAL A 132 6.98 0.36 0.46
N VAL A 133 6.99 -0.18 1.68
CA VAL A 133 5.77 -0.68 2.35
C VAL A 133 4.85 0.48 2.75
N LEU A 134 5.42 1.60 3.18
CA LEU A 134 4.71 2.84 3.52
C LEU A 134 4.22 3.60 2.27
N GLY A 135 4.64 3.19 1.07
CA GLY A 135 4.23 3.83 -0.18
C GLY A 135 4.89 5.20 -0.42
N LEU A 136 6.01 5.49 0.25
CA LEU A 136 6.81 6.70 0.04
C LEU A 136 7.60 6.65 -1.28
N VAL A 137 7.88 5.44 -1.76
CA VAL A 137 8.54 5.18 -3.04
C VAL A 137 7.75 4.11 -3.78
N ALA A 138 7.66 4.24 -5.11
CA ALA A 138 7.00 3.24 -5.95
C ALA A 138 7.71 1.88 -5.82
N ARG A 139 6.93 0.79 -5.85
CA ARG A 139 7.47 -0.55 -6.02
C ARG A 139 7.97 -0.67 -7.46
N GLU A 140 9.24 -1.00 -7.65
CA GLU A 140 9.69 -1.47 -8.95
C GLU A 140 8.98 -2.79 -9.25
N GLU A 141 8.18 -2.81 -10.31
CA GLU A 141 7.64 -4.06 -10.82
C GLU A 141 8.80 -4.84 -11.43
N VAL A 142 9.02 -6.07 -10.96
CA VAL A 142 9.99 -6.96 -11.58
C VAL A 142 9.43 -7.32 -12.95
N THR A 143 9.92 -6.65 -13.99
CA THR A 143 9.68 -7.06 -15.38
C THR A 143 10.49 -8.34 -15.61
N SER A 144 9.82 -9.49 -15.47
CA SER A 144 10.34 -10.80 -15.86
C SER A 144 10.20 -11.04 -17.36
#